data_AF-A0A3N5N057-F1
#
_entry.id   AF-A0A3N5N057-F1
#
_cell.length_a   1.000
_cell.length_b   1.000
_cell.length_c   1.000
_cell.angle_alpha   90.00
_cell.angle_beta   90.00
_cell.angle_gamma   90.00
#
_symmetry.space_group_name_H-M   'P 1'
#
loop_
_entity.id
_entity.type
_entity.pdbx_description
1 polymer ?
#
loop_
_entity_poly.entity_id
_entity_poly.type
_entity_poly.pdbx_seq_one_letter_code
_entity_poly.pdbx_strand_id
1 'polypeptide(L)'
;MMMITRNLIAAGIILALIPDFAFGQGSTVYEKEGYISLYNGNDLTGWKIPAGDNGHWSVIDGVIDYDARSEASGSKDLLSEREFGDFSLHVEWRFKGYGDHLFPLPFILPSGEYAREAGGEVIEPLGPNSDSGILLKGSGQANLWCWSVGSGELWSVRTD
;
A
#
# COMPACT_ATOMS: atom_id res chain seq x y z
N MET A 1 40.75 -3.79 71.13
CA MET A 1 40.91 -2.51 70.44
C MET A 1 40.03 -2.53 69.21
N MET A 2 39.15 -1.54 69.13
CA MET A 2 38.13 -1.28 68.13
C MET A 2 38.72 -1.12 66.72
N MET A 3 38.04 -1.63 65.68
CA MET A 3 37.55 -0.79 64.56
C MET A 3 36.62 -1.57 63.63
N ILE A 4 35.44 -0.99 63.47
CA ILE A 4 34.38 -1.26 62.50
C ILE A 4 34.83 -0.76 61.13
N THR A 5 34.49 -1.46 60.04
CA THR A 5 34.20 -0.78 58.76
C THR A 5 33.16 -1.53 57.93
N ARG A 6 32.34 -0.73 57.26
CA ARG A 6 31.02 -1.01 56.67
C ARG A 6 31.10 -1.36 55.17
N ASN A 7 30.00 -1.96 54.71
CA ASN A 7 29.37 -1.86 53.38
C ASN A 7 29.99 -2.62 52.20
N LEU A 8 29.17 -3.43 51.52
CA LEU A 8 28.43 -3.01 50.31
C LEU A 8 27.49 -4.15 49.89
N ILE A 9 26.17 -3.93 50.00
CA ILE A 9 25.17 -4.78 49.35
C ILE A 9 25.09 -4.29 47.90
N ALA A 10 25.60 -5.09 46.96
CA ALA A 10 25.40 -4.85 45.54
C ALA A 10 23.97 -5.30 45.17
N ALA A 11 23.06 -4.34 45.00
CA ALA A 11 21.76 -4.60 44.40
C ALA A 11 21.96 -4.74 42.88
N GLY A 12 21.91 -5.97 42.38
CA GLY A 12 21.91 -6.24 40.94
C GLY A 12 20.59 -5.79 40.32
N ILE A 13 20.63 -4.75 39.50
CA ILE A 13 19.51 -4.38 38.63
C ILE A 13 19.55 -5.34 37.44
N ILE A 14 18.63 -6.32 37.44
CA ILE A 14 18.34 -7.11 36.24
C ILE A 14 17.48 -6.20 35.34
N LEU A 15 18.11 -5.60 34.34
CA LEU A 15 17.43 -4.92 33.25
C LEU A 15 16.83 -6.01 32.36
N ALA A 16 15.60 -6.45 32.67
CA ALA A 16 14.85 -7.29 31.75
C ALA A 16 14.57 -6.45 30.49
N LEU A 17 15.18 -6.82 29.37
CA LEU A 17 14.75 -6.42 28.03
C LEU A 17 13.31 -6.94 27.88
N ILE A 18 12.34 -6.09 28.21
CA ILE A 18 10.96 -6.30 27.80
C ILE A 18 10.99 -6.05 26.29
N PRO A 19 10.77 -7.05 25.43
CA PRO A 19 10.52 -6.76 24.03
C PRO A 19 9.29 -5.86 24.03
N ASP A 20 9.37 -4.70 23.40
CA ASP A 20 8.19 -3.92 23.04
C ASP A 20 7.35 -4.78 22.09
N PHE A 21 6.64 -5.76 22.64
CA PHE A 21 5.43 -6.26 22.04
C PHE A 21 4.49 -5.07 22.10
N ALA A 22 4.53 -4.27 21.03
CA ALA A 22 3.45 -3.37 20.71
C ALA A 22 2.20 -4.25 20.62
N PHE A 23 1.46 -4.34 21.73
CA PHE A 23 0.14 -4.92 21.72
C PHE A 23 -0.65 -4.12 20.68
N GLY A 24 -1.05 -4.80 19.61
CA GLY A 24 -1.91 -4.23 18.59
C GLY A 24 -3.08 -3.52 19.27
N GLN A 25 -3.34 -2.29 18.86
CA GLN A 25 -4.44 -1.48 19.37
C GLN A 25 -5.72 -2.32 19.23
N GLY A 26 -6.36 -2.68 20.34
CA GLY A 26 -7.47 -3.66 20.35
C GLY A 26 -8.71 -3.25 19.56
N SER A 27 -8.74 -2.01 19.03
CA SER A 27 -9.63 -1.58 17.94
C SER A 27 -8.99 -0.41 17.19
N THR A 28 -9.21 -0.33 15.87
CA THR A 28 -8.77 0.80 15.05
C THR A 28 -9.77 1.96 15.13
N VAL A 29 -9.36 3.17 14.75
CA VAL A 29 -10.31 4.30 14.61
C VAL A 29 -11.41 3.97 13.59
N TYR A 30 -11.04 3.28 12.52
CA TYR A 30 -11.96 2.86 11.46
C TYR A 30 -13.04 1.91 11.97
N GLU A 31 -12.69 0.95 12.84
CA GLU A 31 -13.69 0.06 13.46
C GLU A 31 -14.71 0.85 14.29
N LYS A 32 -14.28 1.88 15.02
CA LYS A 32 -15.17 2.76 15.80
C LYS A 32 -16.08 3.60 14.91
N GLU A 33 -15.64 3.90 13.70
CA GLU A 33 -16.42 4.59 12.65
C GLU A 33 -17.33 3.63 11.86
N GLY A 34 -17.34 2.33 12.20
CA GLY A 34 -18.21 1.33 11.58
C GLY A 34 -17.62 0.69 10.32
N TYR A 35 -16.34 0.90 10.03
CA TYR A 35 -15.65 0.16 8.97
C TYR A 35 -15.49 -1.31 9.37
N ILE A 36 -15.53 -2.17 8.36
CA ILE A 36 -15.14 -3.57 8.47
C ILE A 36 -13.79 -3.75 7.78
N SER A 37 -12.90 -4.55 8.36
CA SER A 37 -11.61 -4.81 7.72
C SER A 37 -11.77 -5.73 6.52
N LEU A 38 -11.18 -5.36 5.38
CA LEU A 38 -11.04 -6.22 4.20
C LEU A 38 -9.84 -7.16 4.31
N TYR A 39 -8.81 -6.76 5.04
CA TYR A 39 -7.60 -7.54 5.25
C TYR A 39 -7.48 -7.94 6.72
N ASN A 40 -7.14 -9.20 6.98
CA ASN A 40 -7.11 -9.75 8.33
C ASN A 40 -5.77 -9.53 9.06
N GLY A 41 -4.78 -8.91 8.43
CA GLY A 41 -3.45 -8.64 9.01
C GLY A 41 -2.47 -9.82 8.95
N ASN A 42 -2.89 -11.00 8.47
CA ASN A 42 -2.13 -12.24 8.60
C ASN A 42 -1.91 -12.95 7.25
N ASP A 43 -2.96 -13.07 6.44
CA ASP A 43 -2.93 -13.85 5.20
C ASP A 43 -3.95 -13.30 4.18
N LEU A 44 -4.01 -13.94 3.00
CA LEU A 44 -4.90 -13.55 1.91
C LEU A 44 -6.30 -14.19 2.01
N THR A 45 -6.70 -14.73 3.16
CA THR A 45 -8.08 -15.20 3.35
C THR A 45 -9.05 -14.04 3.11
N GLY A 46 -10.11 -14.28 2.33
CA GLY A 46 -11.01 -13.22 1.88
C GLY A 46 -10.60 -12.58 0.55
N TRP A 47 -9.50 -13.02 -0.06
CA TRP A 47 -9.03 -12.58 -1.38
C TRP A 47 -8.91 -13.76 -2.36
N LYS A 48 -9.28 -13.51 -3.61
CA LYS A 48 -9.09 -14.40 -4.74
C LYS A 48 -7.76 -14.06 -5.39
N ILE A 49 -6.80 -14.97 -5.21
CA ILE A 49 -5.49 -14.90 -5.86
C ILE A 49 -5.66 -15.34 -7.34
N PRO A 50 -5.04 -14.65 -8.31
CA PRO A 50 -5.08 -15.06 -9.71
C PRO A 50 -4.60 -16.49 -9.93
N ALA A 51 -5.27 -17.21 -10.83
CA ALA A 51 -4.81 -18.53 -11.24
C ALA A 51 -3.47 -18.42 -12.00
N GLY A 52 -2.44 -19.12 -11.50
CA GLY A 52 -1.09 -19.02 -12.03
C GLY A 52 -0.27 -17.87 -11.44
N ASP A 53 -0.73 -17.21 -10.39
CA ASP A 53 0.04 -16.15 -9.72
C ASP A 53 1.36 -16.64 -9.11
N ASN A 54 1.48 -17.92 -8.77
CA ASN A 54 2.70 -18.54 -8.25
C ASN A 54 3.34 -17.84 -7.03
N GLY A 55 2.53 -17.13 -6.22
CA GLY A 55 2.97 -16.55 -4.94
C GLY A 55 3.53 -15.12 -5.07
N HIS A 56 3.23 -14.44 -6.18
CA HIS A 56 3.65 -13.07 -6.42
C HIS A 56 2.78 -12.05 -5.66
N TRP A 57 1.53 -12.40 -5.36
CA TRP A 57 0.78 -11.84 -4.23
C TRP A 57 1.07 -12.64 -2.96
N SER A 58 1.58 -11.96 -1.94
CA SER A 58 1.95 -12.58 -0.67
C SER A 58 1.71 -11.65 0.51
N VAL A 59 1.94 -12.15 1.74
CA VAL A 59 1.98 -11.32 2.94
C VAL A 59 3.41 -11.28 3.47
N ILE A 60 3.96 -10.08 3.58
CA ILE A 60 5.31 -9.83 4.10
C ILE A 60 5.18 -8.80 5.21
N ASP A 61 5.73 -9.08 6.40
CA ASP A 61 5.70 -8.17 7.56
C ASP A 61 4.29 -7.62 7.88
N GLY A 62 3.26 -8.45 7.72
CA GLY A 62 1.87 -8.10 8.03
C GLY A 62 1.21 -7.15 7.01
N VAL A 63 1.78 -6.99 5.81
CA VAL A 63 1.15 -6.26 4.70
C VAL A 63 0.98 -7.15 3.48
N ILE A 64 -0.10 -6.94 2.73
CA ILE A 64 -0.23 -7.52 1.39
C ILE A 64 0.85 -6.91 0.49
N ASP A 65 1.68 -7.75 -0.10
CA ASP A 65 2.79 -7.36 -0.96
C ASP A 65 2.63 -7.97 -2.35
N TYR A 66 3.00 -7.18 -3.36
CA TYR A 66 3.08 -7.59 -4.75
C TYR A 66 4.45 -7.23 -5.33
N ASP A 67 5.06 -8.16 -6.06
CA ASP A 67 6.39 -7.97 -6.66
C ASP A 67 6.35 -7.70 -8.17
N ALA A 68 5.15 -7.62 -8.76
CA ALA A 68 4.90 -7.44 -10.18
C ALA A 68 5.44 -8.54 -11.11
N ARG A 69 5.62 -9.77 -10.57
CA ARG A 69 6.15 -10.91 -11.34
C ARG A 69 5.16 -12.03 -11.59
N SER A 70 3.87 -11.82 -11.27
CA SER A 70 2.79 -12.80 -11.50
C SER A 70 2.89 -13.48 -12.86
N GLU A 71 2.92 -14.83 -12.84
CA GLU A 71 3.02 -15.66 -14.04
C GLU A 71 1.64 -16.01 -14.62
N ALA A 72 0.56 -15.46 -14.04
CA ALA A 72 -0.80 -15.69 -14.50
C ALA A 72 -0.95 -15.23 -15.97
N SER A 73 -1.57 -16.09 -16.79
CA SER A 73 -1.84 -15.80 -18.20
C SER A 73 -3.05 -14.87 -18.41
N GLY A 74 -3.90 -14.75 -17.39
CA GLY A 74 -5.08 -13.88 -17.38
C GLY A 74 -4.85 -12.58 -16.63
N SER A 75 -5.91 -12.08 -15.98
CA SER A 75 -5.79 -10.98 -15.01
C SER A 75 -4.83 -11.39 -13.88
N LYS A 76 -4.06 -10.42 -13.40
CA LYS A 76 -3.09 -10.54 -12.30
C LYS A 76 -3.58 -9.81 -11.05
N ASP A 77 -4.86 -9.45 -11.02
CA ASP A 77 -5.45 -8.62 -9.98
C ASP A 77 -5.82 -9.46 -8.76
N LEU A 78 -5.47 -8.98 -7.56
CA LEU A 78 -5.98 -9.54 -6.32
C LEU A 78 -7.39 -9.01 -6.06
N LEU A 79 -8.38 -9.89 -6.02
CA LEU A 79 -9.79 -9.50 -5.90
C LEU A 79 -10.36 -9.87 -4.54
N SER A 80 -11.19 -9.01 -3.93
CA SER A 80 -11.94 -9.43 -2.74
C SER A 80 -12.90 -10.57 -3.07
N GLU A 81 -13.02 -11.55 -2.17
CA GLU A 81 -14.03 -12.60 -2.30
C GLU A 81 -15.45 -12.04 -2.18
N ARG A 82 -15.61 -11.07 -1.26
CA ARG A 82 -16.84 -10.33 -1.03
C ARG A 82 -17.06 -9.28 -2.11
N GLU A 83 -18.32 -8.99 -2.36
CA GLU A 83 -18.76 -7.90 -3.21
C GLU A 83 -19.40 -6.81 -2.37
N PHE A 84 -19.23 -5.56 -2.80
CA PHE A 84 -19.70 -4.37 -2.11
C PHE A 84 -20.44 -3.48 -3.11
N GLY A 85 -21.50 -2.83 -2.65
CA GLY A 85 -22.26 -1.83 -3.42
C GLY A 85 -21.77 -0.43 -3.11
N ASP A 86 -22.64 0.43 -2.60
CA ASP A 86 -22.22 1.75 -2.08
C ASP A 86 -21.36 1.54 -0.83
N PHE A 87 -20.11 2.04 -0.84
CA PHE A 87 -19.18 1.90 0.27
C PHE A 87 -18.29 3.14 0.44
N SER A 88 -17.71 3.27 1.63
CA SER A 88 -16.52 4.08 1.89
C SER A 88 -15.33 3.15 2.08
N LEU A 89 -14.23 3.41 1.38
CA LEU A 89 -13.03 2.57 1.41
C LEU A 89 -11.84 3.37 1.90
N HIS A 90 -11.14 2.83 2.90
CA HIS A 90 -9.85 3.30 3.36
C HIS A 90 -8.79 2.25 3.00
N VAL A 91 -7.74 2.68 2.30
CA VAL A 91 -6.59 1.83 1.94
C VAL A 91 -5.33 2.65 2.13
N GLU A 92 -4.35 2.05 2.80
CA GLU A 92 -2.98 2.56 2.85
C GLU A 92 -2.11 1.69 1.96
N TRP A 93 -1.24 2.34 1.20
CA TRP A 93 -0.38 1.66 0.24
C TRP A 93 0.95 2.40 0.13
N ARG A 94 1.98 1.70 -0.35
CA ARG A 94 3.27 2.27 -0.70
C ARG A 94 3.85 1.54 -1.89
N PHE A 95 4.55 2.25 -2.76
CA PHE A 95 5.48 1.58 -3.68
C PHE A 95 6.78 1.24 -2.97
N LYS A 96 7.29 0.03 -3.22
CA LYS A 96 8.64 -0.37 -2.78
C LYS A 96 9.74 0.39 -3.55
N GLY A 97 9.38 0.95 -4.70
CA GLY A 97 10.26 1.68 -5.59
C GLY A 97 9.74 1.62 -7.02
N TYR A 98 10.57 2.05 -7.95
CA TYR A 98 10.40 1.92 -9.40
C TYR A 98 11.70 1.37 -9.99
N GLY A 99 11.63 0.73 -11.16
CA GLY A 99 12.81 0.25 -11.86
C GLY A 99 13.57 1.35 -12.60
N ASP A 100 14.68 0.99 -13.24
CA ASP A 100 15.49 1.93 -14.04
C ASP A 100 14.85 2.30 -15.39
N HIS A 101 13.75 1.64 -15.76
CA HIS A 101 13.03 1.94 -16.98
C HIS A 101 12.24 3.25 -16.83
N LEU A 102 12.43 4.16 -17.78
CA LEU A 102 11.69 5.41 -17.86
C LEU A 102 10.50 5.25 -18.80
N PHE A 103 9.34 5.73 -18.36
CA PHE A 103 8.09 5.72 -19.11
C PHE A 103 7.77 7.13 -19.62
N PRO A 104 7.12 7.28 -20.78
CA PRO A 104 6.50 8.54 -21.16
C PRO A 104 5.32 8.82 -20.23
N LEU A 105 5.36 9.94 -19.48
CA LEU A 105 4.35 10.28 -18.49
C LEU A 105 3.57 11.53 -18.93
N PRO A 106 2.30 11.41 -19.34
CA PRO A 106 1.49 12.57 -19.70
C PRO A 106 1.43 13.60 -18.57
N PHE A 107 1.83 14.83 -18.88
CA PHE A 107 1.75 15.91 -17.91
C PHE A 107 0.32 16.44 -17.84
N ILE A 108 -0.36 16.22 -16.72
CA ILE A 108 -1.73 16.68 -16.51
C ILE A 108 -1.72 18.05 -15.82
N LEU A 109 -2.46 19.00 -16.39
CA LEU A 109 -2.64 20.35 -15.87
C LEU A 109 -3.64 20.38 -14.70
N PRO A 110 -3.66 21.45 -13.87
CA PRO A 110 -4.68 21.62 -12.84
C PRO A 110 -6.12 21.61 -13.36
N SER A 111 -6.34 21.87 -14.66
CA SER A 111 -7.63 21.77 -15.32
C SER A 111 -8.09 20.32 -15.55
N GLY A 112 -7.21 19.33 -15.40
CA GLY A 112 -7.44 17.93 -15.76
C GLY A 112 -7.11 17.59 -17.22
N GLU A 113 -6.80 18.58 -18.04
CA GLU A 113 -6.35 18.38 -19.42
C GLU A 113 -4.89 17.93 -19.48
N TYR A 114 -4.53 17.20 -20.54
CA TYR A 114 -3.12 16.98 -20.85
C TYR A 114 -2.48 18.28 -21.33
N ALA A 115 -1.29 18.58 -20.81
CA ALA A 115 -0.44 19.63 -21.34
C ALA A 115 -0.01 19.27 -22.77
N ARG A 116 -0.02 20.27 -23.65
CA ARG A 116 0.29 20.11 -25.06
C ARG A 116 1.34 21.11 -25.51
N GLU A 117 2.16 20.69 -26.46
CA GLU A 117 3.04 21.56 -27.23
C GLU A 117 2.22 22.47 -28.16
N ALA A 118 2.88 23.47 -28.75
CA ALA A 118 2.22 24.40 -29.68
C ALA A 118 1.61 23.71 -30.92
N GLY A 119 2.12 22.54 -31.31
CA GLY A 119 1.58 21.71 -32.41
C GLY A 119 0.39 20.84 -32.00
N GLY A 120 0.05 20.78 -30.71
CA GLY A 120 -1.05 20.00 -30.16
C GLY A 120 -0.66 18.60 -29.64
N GLU A 121 0.59 18.19 -29.80
CA GLU A 121 1.12 16.95 -29.23
C GLU A 121 1.10 16.97 -27.70
N VAL A 122 0.82 15.84 -27.05
CA VAL A 122 0.86 15.74 -25.59
C VAL A 122 2.30 15.78 -25.10
N ILE A 123 2.53 16.52 -24.02
CA ILE A 123 3.83 16.58 -23.34
C ILE A 123 3.96 15.34 -22.44
N GLU A 124 4.91 14.45 -22.79
CA GLU A 124 5.13 13.17 -22.11
C GLU A 124 6.62 12.99 -21.72
N PRO A 125 7.13 13.75 -20.74
CA PRO A 125 8.51 13.58 -20.27
C PRO A 125 8.77 12.14 -19.82
N LEU A 126 9.97 11.66 -20.11
CA LEU A 126 10.44 10.37 -19.60
C LEU A 126 10.71 10.48 -18.10
N GLY A 127 10.06 9.62 -17.33
CA GLY A 127 10.22 9.58 -15.87
C GLY A 127 10.09 8.16 -15.31
N PRO A 128 10.63 7.92 -14.10
CA PRO A 128 10.40 6.67 -13.41
C PRO A 128 8.91 6.52 -13.06
N ASN A 129 8.39 5.30 -13.15
CA ASN A 129 7.01 5.02 -12.78
C ASN A 129 6.86 3.66 -12.13
N SER A 130 5.89 3.59 -11.23
CA SER A 130 5.25 2.34 -10.78
C SER A 130 3.76 2.55 -10.99
N ASP A 131 3.06 1.50 -11.41
CA ASP A 131 1.65 1.59 -11.80
C ASP A 131 0.86 0.44 -11.18
N SER A 132 -0.24 0.81 -10.53
CA SER A 132 -1.21 -0.08 -9.91
C SER A 132 -2.54 0.67 -9.77
N GLY A 133 -3.52 0.08 -9.11
CA GLY A 133 -4.81 0.71 -8.96
C GLY A 133 -5.75 -0.04 -8.05
N ILE A 134 -6.77 0.69 -7.61
CA ILE A 134 -7.94 0.09 -6.97
C ILE A 134 -9.05 0.04 -8.02
N LEU A 135 -9.36 -1.17 -8.47
CA LEU A 135 -10.42 -1.42 -9.45
C LEU A 135 -11.81 -1.34 -8.77
N LEU A 136 -12.57 -0.32 -9.13
CA LEU A 136 -13.95 -0.10 -8.69
C LEU A 136 -14.90 -0.66 -9.75
N LYS A 137 -15.56 -1.78 -9.43
CA LYS A 137 -16.49 -2.45 -10.35
C LYS A 137 -17.52 -1.46 -10.92
N GLY A 138 -17.56 -1.35 -12.24
CA GLY A 138 -18.48 -0.47 -12.96
C GLY A 138 -18.16 1.02 -12.91
N SER A 139 -17.10 1.45 -12.21
CA SER A 139 -16.71 2.87 -12.07
C SER A 139 -15.31 3.19 -12.59
N GLY A 140 -14.47 2.18 -12.82
CA GLY A 140 -13.12 2.35 -13.35
C GLY A 140 -12.04 2.07 -12.30
N GLN A 141 -10.91 2.76 -12.43
CA GLN A 141 -9.74 2.55 -11.57
C GLN A 141 -9.37 3.85 -10.86
N ALA A 142 -9.17 3.79 -9.55
CA ALA A 142 -8.40 4.81 -8.84
C ALA A 142 -6.91 4.47 -8.99
N ASN A 143 -6.19 5.27 -9.77
CA ASN A 143 -4.80 4.99 -10.14
C ASN A 143 -3.86 5.19 -8.97
N LEU A 144 -2.96 4.23 -8.78
CA LEU A 144 -1.80 4.35 -7.92
C LEU A 144 -0.60 4.43 -8.87
N TRP A 145 -0.02 5.61 -9.02
CA TRP A 145 1.11 5.82 -9.92
C TRP A 145 1.97 7.03 -9.58
N CYS A 146 3.04 7.25 -10.33
CA CYS A 146 3.99 8.35 -10.15
C CYS A 146 3.86 9.46 -11.22
N TRP A 147 2.68 9.64 -11.83
CA TRP A 147 2.44 10.74 -12.77
C TRP A 147 2.44 12.10 -12.06
N SER A 148 2.46 13.20 -12.82
CA SER A 148 2.61 14.57 -12.28
C SER A 148 1.54 14.98 -11.27
N VAL A 149 0.33 14.42 -11.38
CA VAL A 149 -0.79 14.66 -10.46
C VAL A 149 -0.79 13.74 -9.24
N GLY A 150 0.18 12.84 -9.16
CA GLY A 150 0.25 11.82 -8.13
C GLY A 150 -0.81 10.73 -8.30
N SER A 151 -0.99 9.95 -7.23
CA SER A 151 -1.97 8.87 -7.15
C SER A 151 -3.35 9.38 -6.71
N GLY A 152 -4.39 8.58 -6.96
CA GLY A 152 -5.79 8.89 -6.68
C GLY A 152 -6.54 9.47 -7.89
N GLU A 153 -5.86 9.66 -9.02
CA GLU A 153 -6.51 10.10 -10.25
C GLU A 153 -7.43 8.98 -10.79
N LEU A 154 -8.64 9.36 -11.20
CA LEU A 154 -9.63 8.50 -11.83
C LEU A 154 -9.57 8.73 -13.33
N TRP A 155 -8.64 8.06 -14.02
CA TRP A 155 -8.37 8.33 -15.43
C TRP A 155 -9.61 8.27 -16.29
N SER A 156 -10.41 7.18 -16.17
CA SER A 156 -11.62 7.00 -16.97
C SER A 156 -12.59 8.17 -16.82
N VAL A 157 -12.83 8.62 -15.58
CA VAL A 157 -13.75 9.74 -15.30
C VAL A 157 -13.21 11.07 -15.82
N ARG A 158 -11.89 11.30 -15.73
CA ARG A 158 -11.28 12.56 -16.20
C ARG A 158 -11.30 12.68 -17.72
N THR A 159 -11.24 11.55 -18.42
CA THR A 159 -11.12 11.50 -19.89
C THR A 159 -12.42 11.20 -20.62
N ASP A 160 -13.52 10.95 -19.89
CA ASP A 160 -14.88 10.80 -20.44
C ASP A 160 -15.40 12.11 -21.07
#